data_AF-A0A0K2TSI8-F1
#
_entry.id   AF-A0A0K2TSI8-F1
#
_cell.length_a   1.000
_cell.length_b   1.000
_cell.length_c   1.000
_cell.angle_alpha   90.00
_cell.angle_beta   90.00
_cell.angle_gamma   90.00
#
_symmetry.space_group_name_H-M   'P 1'
#
loop_
_entity.id
_entity.type
_entity.pdbx_description
1 polymer ?
#
loop_
_entity_poly.entity_id
_entity_poly.type
_entity_poly.pdbx_seq_one_letter_code
_entity_poly.pdbx_strand_id
1 'polypeptide(L)'
;DELGTMSKILNGLLNRKGCKVETKISSNVLSQAQHIAIGKTNILGEDLPRVKELIYGEEHKIKLQSQTAVFFRINITRKDLDHGVIIRCKSTYSDKFKVIFFDANGDISVCKESEYSTNGSEGNFLFFPFRHYHLKMEHNYMNTGKDMPKAFSLLEFFDLNYESIEPGNHLFCVYQNNWINSGNCILSCLKVQPCHGNIIEEIKDLEEDIQGKKTELDQLKVEYKEVKEKYENILNKVHTLTPAVNERISTRLDLYHQLFSECKETPIGGVISEYDSRGVFKNIFSTFKGS
;
A
#
# COMPACT_ATOMS: atom_id res chain seq x y z
N ASP A 1 4.53 -3.38 -45.10
CA ASP A 1 4.17 -2.16 -44.37
C ASP A 1 2.69 -2.13 -44.08
N GLU A 2 2.32 -2.23 -42.81
CA GLU A 2 1.19 -1.54 -42.16
C GLU A 2 1.23 -1.85 -40.66
N LEU A 3 2.34 -1.41 -40.05
CA LEU A 3 2.46 -1.12 -38.63
C LEU A 3 1.92 0.30 -38.44
N GLY A 4 0.64 0.44 -38.11
CA GLY A 4 0.06 1.76 -37.88
C GLY A 4 -1.39 1.63 -37.43
N THR A 5 -1.69 2.19 -36.26
CA THR A 5 -3.06 2.34 -35.72
C THR A 5 -3.62 1.15 -34.92
N MET A 6 -2.80 0.53 -34.07
CA MET A 6 -3.30 -0.04 -32.81
C MET A 6 -3.71 1.14 -31.91
N SER A 7 -4.92 1.64 -32.15
CA SER A 7 -5.55 2.72 -31.40
C SER A 7 -5.58 2.34 -29.92
N LYS A 8 -4.77 3.04 -29.14
CA LYS A 8 -4.91 3.16 -27.69
C LYS A 8 -6.24 3.87 -27.43
N ILE A 9 -7.34 3.12 -27.47
CA ILE A 9 -8.63 3.60 -26.97
C ILE A 9 -8.52 3.62 -25.45
N LEU A 10 -8.06 4.77 -24.99
CA LEU A 10 -7.94 5.18 -23.61
C LEU A 10 -9.30 5.77 -23.20
N ASN A 11 -10.29 4.90 -23.01
CA ASN A 11 -11.55 5.29 -22.37
C ASN A 11 -11.57 4.65 -20.98
N GLY A 12 -11.32 5.50 -19.97
CA GLY A 12 -11.51 5.14 -18.57
C GLY A 12 -12.96 4.76 -18.34
N LEU A 13 -13.20 3.46 -18.13
CA LEU A 13 -14.47 2.92 -17.66
C LEU A 13 -14.64 3.35 -16.19
N LEU A 14 -15.33 4.46 -16.00
CA LEU A 14 -15.92 4.88 -14.74
C LEU A 14 -17.22 4.08 -14.54
N ASN A 15 -17.14 3.00 -13.78
CA ASN A 15 -18.33 2.31 -13.28
C ASN A 15 -19.08 3.23 -12.31
N ARG A 16 -20.41 3.05 -12.18
CA ARG A 16 -21.33 3.82 -11.29
C ARG A 16 -20.98 3.82 -9.79
N LYS A 17 -19.83 3.25 -9.38
CA LYS A 17 -19.33 3.21 -8.00
C LYS A 17 -17.89 3.76 -7.84
N GLY A 18 -17.37 4.52 -8.82
CA GLY A 18 -16.19 5.38 -8.60
C GLY A 18 -14.81 4.68 -8.53
N CYS A 19 -14.71 3.36 -8.68
CA CYS A 19 -13.40 2.71 -8.83
C CYS A 19 -12.88 2.87 -10.26
N LYS A 20 -11.86 3.72 -10.45
CA LYS A 20 -11.02 3.75 -11.67
C LYS A 20 -10.24 2.44 -11.77
N VAL A 21 -10.72 1.50 -12.57
CA VAL A 21 -9.96 0.28 -12.87
C VAL A 21 -9.26 0.50 -14.21
N GLU A 22 -8.02 0.99 -14.17
CA GLU A 22 -7.14 1.04 -15.35
C GLU A 22 -6.62 -0.37 -15.63
N THR A 23 -7.50 -1.25 -16.13
CA THR A 23 -7.15 -2.63 -16.47
C THR A 23 -7.28 -2.83 -17.98
N LYS A 24 -6.14 -3.17 -18.61
CA LYS A 24 -6.07 -3.59 -20.01
C LYS A 24 -6.58 -5.03 -20.16
N ILE A 25 -7.89 -5.22 -20.25
CA ILE A 25 -8.50 -6.47 -20.73
C ILE A 25 -8.56 -6.41 -22.26
N SER A 26 -8.32 -7.53 -22.93
CA SER A 26 -8.41 -7.59 -24.40
C SER A 26 -9.85 -7.36 -24.87
N SER A 27 -10.01 -6.65 -25.98
CA SER A 27 -11.33 -6.39 -26.59
C SER A 27 -12.09 -7.67 -26.91
N ASN A 28 -11.36 -8.73 -27.28
CA ASN A 28 -11.94 -10.05 -27.55
C ASN A 28 -12.67 -10.62 -26.32
N VAL A 29 -12.06 -10.58 -25.13
CA VAL A 29 -12.68 -11.08 -23.90
C VAL A 29 -13.91 -10.26 -23.52
N LEU A 30 -13.88 -8.95 -23.76
CA LEU A 30 -15.05 -8.07 -23.51
C LEU A 30 -16.20 -8.38 -24.48
N SER A 31 -15.90 -8.57 -25.76
CA SER A 31 -16.90 -8.97 -26.77
C SER A 31 -17.54 -10.32 -26.41
N GLN A 32 -16.71 -11.31 -26.03
CA GLN A 32 -17.17 -12.61 -25.55
C GLN A 32 -18.09 -12.47 -24.33
N ALA A 33 -17.73 -11.64 -23.34
CA ALA A 33 -18.54 -11.41 -22.15
C ALA A 33 -19.92 -10.81 -22.50
N GLN A 34 -19.97 -9.80 -23.37
CA GLN A 34 -21.22 -9.19 -23.85
C GLN A 34 -22.11 -10.20 -24.56
N HIS A 35 -21.54 -10.99 -25.46
CA HIS A 35 -22.25 -12.03 -26.18
C HIS A 35 -22.80 -13.12 -25.26
N ILE A 36 -22.01 -13.56 -24.28
CA ILE A 36 -22.44 -14.56 -23.28
C ILE A 36 -23.54 -13.98 -22.37
N ALA A 37 -23.41 -12.72 -21.95
CA ALA A 37 -24.37 -12.07 -21.04
C ALA A 37 -25.77 -11.97 -21.66
N ILE A 38 -25.87 -11.63 -22.94
CA ILE A 38 -27.15 -11.58 -23.67
C ILE A 38 -27.63 -12.95 -24.18
N GLY A 39 -26.94 -14.04 -23.83
CA GLY A 39 -27.37 -15.41 -24.13
C GLY A 39 -27.07 -15.89 -25.55
N LYS A 40 -26.15 -15.24 -26.30
CA LYS A 40 -25.72 -15.78 -27.60
C LYS A 40 -24.87 -17.02 -27.38
N THR A 41 -25.16 -18.06 -28.16
CA THR A 41 -24.45 -19.35 -28.11
C THR A 41 -23.65 -19.64 -29.38
N ASN A 42 -23.89 -18.89 -30.46
CA ASN A 42 -23.15 -19.00 -31.70
C ASN A 42 -23.13 -17.65 -32.42
N ILE A 43 -21.96 -17.24 -32.90
CA ILE A 43 -21.75 -15.99 -33.64
C ILE A 43 -20.91 -16.33 -34.87
N LEU A 44 -21.36 -15.86 -36.03
CA LEU A 44 -20.68 -16.14 -37.28
C LEU A 44 -19.27 -15.53 -37.25
N GLY A 45 -18.24 -16.38 -37.30
CA GLY A 45 -16.84 -15.95 -37.30
C GLY A 45 -16.19 -15.79 -35.92
N GLU A 46 -16.91 -16.04 -34.83
CA GLU A 46 -16.37 -15.99 -33.46
C GLU A 46 -16.63 -17.31 -32.72
N ASP A 47 -15.56 -17.89 -32.14
CA ASP A 47 -15.69 -19.03 -31.24
C ASP A 47 -15.98 -18.53 -29.81
N LEU A 48 -17.20 -18.72 -29.34
CA LEU A 48 -17.61 -18.34 -28.00
C LEU A 48 -17.17 -19.39 -26.99
N PRO A 49 -16.44 -18.99 -25.92
CA PRO A 49 -15.97 -19.95 -24.94
C PRO A 49 -17.14 -20.54 -24.15
N ARG A 50 -17.04 -21.84 -23.84
CA ARG A 50 -18.02 -22.53 -23.00
C ARG A 50 -18.01 -21.94 -21.58
N VAL A 51 -19.18 -21.51 -21.12
CA VAL A 51 -19.41 -21.11 -19.74
C VAL A 51 -19.52 -22.34 -18.85
N LYS A 52 -18.77 -22.37 -17.75
CA LYS A 52 -18.83 -23.42 -16.73
C LYS A 52 -19.75 -23.00 -15.60
N GLU A 53 -20.79 -23.77 -15.34
CA GLU A 53 -21.63 -23.57 -14.15
C GLU A 53 -20.86 -24.08 -12.92
N LEU A 54 -20.75 -23.24 -11.89
CA LEU A 54 -20.06 -23.56 -10.65
C LEU A 54 -21.01 -24.13 -9.61
N ILE A 55 -20.51 -25.09 -8.84
CA ILE A 55 -21.20 -25.67 -7.70
C ILE A 55 -20.42 -25.32 -6.43
N TYR A 56 -21.14 -24.90 -5.40
CA TYR A 56 -20.52 -24.58 -4.11
C TYR A 56 -19.73 -25.77 -3.56
N GLY A 57 -18.49 -25.53 -3.14
CA GLY A 57 -17.59 -26.54 -2.58
C GLY A 57 -16.71 -27.26 -3.59
N GLU A 58 -16.96 -27.14 -4.89
CA GLU A 58 -16.12 -27.75 -5.93
C GLU A 58 -14.88 -26.88 -6.25
N GLU A 59 -13.74 -27.55 -6.47
CA GLU A 59 -12.52 -26.91 -6.97
C GLU A 59 -12.37 -27.14 -8.48
N HIS A 60 -12.21 -26.06 -9.23
CA HIS A 60 -11.96 -26.08 -10.67
C HIS A 60 -10.52 -25.71 -10.95
N LYS A 61 -9.75 -26.65 -11.51
CA LYS A 61 -8.40 -26.39 -12.01
C LYS A 61 -8.49 -25.69 -13.37
N ILE A 62 -7.87 -24.53 -13.47
CA ILE A 62 -7.88 -23.66 -14.63
C ILE A 62 -6.46 -23.58 -15.17
N LYS A 63 -6.30 -23.98 -16.44
CA LYS A 63 -5.11 -23.66 -17.23
C LYS A 63 -5.40 -22.38 -18.01
N LEU A 64 -4.66 -21.32 -17.72
CA LEU A 64 -4.81 -20.03 -18.36
C LEU A 64 -3.71 -19.85 -19.40
N GLN A 65 -4.09 -19.75 -20.67
CA GLN A 65 -3.17 -19.32 -21.72
C GLN A 65 -3.08 -17.79 -21.74
N SER A 66 -1.99 -17.28 -22.31
CA SER A 66 -1.77 -15.84 -22.49
C SER A 66 -2.99 -15.16 -23.12
N GLN A 67 -3.49 -14.09 -22.49
CA GLN A 67 -4.64 -13.29 -22.95
C GLN A 67 -5.97 -14.05 -23.12
N THR A 68 -6.12 -15.18 -22.45
CA THR A 68 -7.38 -15.94 -22.46
C THR A 68 -8.16 -15.76 -21.17
N ALA A 69 -9.47 -15.96 -21.26
CA ALA A 69 -10.38 -15.99 -20.14
C ALA A 69 -11.13 -17.33 -20.10
N VAL A 70 -11.35 -17.83 -18.89
CA VAL A 70 -12.26 -18.96 -18.66
C VAL A 70 -13.49 -18.43 -17.94
N PHE A 71 -14.65 -18.60 -18.57
CA PHE A 71 -15.92 -18.07 -18.10
C PHE A 71 -16.66 -19.03 -17.18
N PHE A 72 -17.26 -18.48 -16.15
CA PHE A 72 -18.00 -19.17 -15.11
C PHE A 72 -19.32 -18.48 -14.84
N ARG A 73 -20.32 -19.27 -14.44
CA ARG A 73 -21.57 -18.76 -13.92
C ARG A 73 -21.86 -19.39 -12.57
N ILE A 74 -22.42 -18.60 -11.66
CA ILE A 74 -22.86 -19.06 -10.36
C ILE A 74 -24.18 -18.40 -9.98
N ASN A 75 -25.09 -19.18 -9.41
CA ASN A 75 -26.28 -18.65 -8.75
C ASN A 75 -25.96 -18.38 -7.28
N ILE A 76 -26.10 -17.13 -6.87
CA ILE A 76 -25.93 -16.70 -5.48
C ILE A 76 -27.30 -16.28 -4.96
N THR A 77 -27.82 -16.98 -3.94
CA THR A 77 -29.11 -16.63 -3.36
C THR A 77 -28.97 -15.58 -2.26
N ARG A 78 -30.08 -14.94 -1.88
CA ARG A 78 -30.09 -14.01 -0.74
C ARG A 78 -29.65 -14.69 0.55
N LYS A 79 -30.10 -15.93 0.78
CA LYS A 79 -29.72 -16.73 1.95
C LYS A 79 -28.22 -17.01 1.99
N ASP A 80 -27.57 -17.19 0.85
CA ASP A 80 -26.11 -17.39 0.81
C ASP A 80 -25.38 -16.11 1.24
N LEU A 81 -25.82 -14.95 0.76
CA LEU A 81 -25.25 -13.65 1.13
C LEU A 81 -25.47 -13.27 2.60
N ASP A 82 -26.61 -13.67 3.18
CA ASP A 82 -26.90 -13.41 4.60
C ASP A 82 -25.93 -14.17 5.54
N HIS A 83 -25.28 -15.25 5.08
CA HIS A 83 -24.22 -15.94 5.83
C HIS A 83 -22.83 -15.55 5.36
N GLY A 84 -22.68 -15.26 4.06
CA GLY A 84 -21.43 -14.88 3.42
C GLY A 84 -21.05 -15.84 2.30
N VAL A 85 -20.53 -15.28 1.19
CA VAL A 85 -20.04 -16.04 0.03
C VAL A 85 -18.58 -15.71 -0.24
N ILE A 86 -17.79 -16.74 -0.51
CA ILE A 86 -16.37 -16.62 -0.83
C ILE A 86 -16.16 -17.14 -2.25
N ILE A 87 -15.56 -16.32 -3.11
CA ILE A 87 -15.06 -16.75 -4.41
C ILE A 87 -13.55 -16.70 -4.33
N ARG A 88 -12.94 -17.88 -4.22
CA ARG A 88 -11.51 -18.04 -4.02
C ARG A 88 -10.86 -18.44 -5.33
N CYS A 89 -9.89 -17.67 -5.78
CA CYS A 89 -9.05 -18.03 -6.91
C CYS A 89 -7.59 -17.91 -6.50
N LYS A 90 -6.83 -19.01 -6.60
CA LYS A 90 -5.42 -19.06 -6.15
C LYS A 90 -4.53 -19.68 -7.22
N SER A 91 -3.29 -19.21 -7.34
CA SER A 91 -2.21 -19.91 -8.03
C SER A 91 -1.10 -20.26 -7.05
N THR A 92 -0.66 -21.51 -7.04
CA THR A 92 0.47 -21.97 -6.21
C THR A 92 1.82 -21.49 -6.73
N TYR A 93 1.89 -21.03 -7.99
CA TYR A 93 3.12 -20.57 -8.64
C TYR A 93 3.21 -19.04 -8.70
N SER A 94 2.38 -18.34 -7.92
CA SER A 94 2.31 -16.87 -7.92
C SER A 94 1.99 -16.28 -9.29
N ASP A 95 1.20 -16.98 -10.10
CA ASP A 95 0.78 -16.47 -11.40
C ASP A 95 -0.05 -15.20 -11.22
N LYS A 96 0.19 -14.19 -12.07
CA LYS A 96 -0.72 -13.04 -12.12
C LYS A 96 -1.97 -13.39 -12.92
N PHE A 97 -3.14 -13.01 -12.44
CA PHE A 97 -4.42 -13.19 -13.13
C PHE A 97 -5.42 -12.16 -12.62
N LYS A 98 -6.58 -12.08 -13.27
CA LYS A 98 -7.71 -11.23 -12.84
C LYS A 98 -8.96 -12.06 -12.70
N VAL A 99 -9.74 -11.78 -11.67
CA VAL A 99 -11.12 -12.28 -11.53
C VAL A 99 -12.06 -11.12 -11.82
N ILE A 100 -12.90 -11.28 -12.85
CA ILE A 100 -13.69 -10.19 -13.41
C ILE A 100 -15.16 -10.60 -13.44
N PHE A 101 -16.01 -9.82 -12.76
CA PHE A 101 -17.46 -9.95 -12.80
C PHE A 101 -18.04 -9.02 -13.86
N PHE A 102 -19.09 -9.51 -14.51
CA PHE A 102 -19.82 -8.77 -15.52
C PHE A 102 -21.26 -8.50 -15.06
N ASP A 103 -21.82 -7.39 -15.53
CA ASP A 103 -23.24 -7.09 -15.36
C ASP A 103 -24.12 -7.80 -16.40
N ALA A 104 -25.42 -7.50 -16.40
CA ALA A 104 -26.38 -8.11 -17.32
C ALA A 104 -26.12 -7.79 -18.81
N ASN A 105 -25.39 -6.71 -19.12
CA ASN A 105 -25.01 -6.34 -20.48
C ASN A 105 -23.66 -6.95 -20.89
N GLY A 106 -22.93 -7.54 -19.93
CA GLY A 106 -21.57 -8.04 -20.11
C GLY A 106 -20.51 -6.96 -19.94
N ASP A 107 -20.86 -5.80 -19.38
CA ASP A 107 -19.90 -4.78 -19.00
C ASP A 107 -19.24 -5.14 -17.67
N ILE A 108 -17.99 -4.71 -17.47
CA ILE A 108 -17.25 -5.01 -16.24
C ILE A 108 -17.99 -4.37 -15.06
N SER A 109 -18.39 -5.18 -14.08
CA SER A 109 -18.99 -4.70 -12.83
C SER A 109 -17.92 -4.47 -11.75
N VAL A 110 -17.13 -5.52 -11.47
CA VAL A 110 -16.00 -5.46 -10.54
C VAL A 110 -14.86 -6.35 -11.04
N CYS A 111 -13.62 -5.95 -10.78
CA CYS A 111 -12.43 -6.66 -11.20
C CYS A 111 -11.42 -6.65 -10.05
N LYS A 112 -10.83 -7.81 -9.76
CA LYS A 112 -9.75 -7.96 -8.80
C LYS A 112 -8.55 -8.61 -9.46
N GLU A 113 -7.40 -7.95 -9.37
CA GLU A 113 -6.12 -8.51 -9.80
C GLU A 113 -5.56 -9.38 -8.67
N SER A 114 -4.90 -10.47 -9.03
CA SER A 114 -4.29 -11.37 -8.06
C SER A 114 -3.18 -10.66 -7.30
N GLU A 115 -3.19 -10.78 -5.99
CA GLU A 115 -2.16 -10.25 -5.11
C GLU A 115 -1.27 -11.39 -4.59
N TYR A 116 -0.04 -11.07 -4.21
CA TYR A 116 0.86 -12.06 -3.62
C TYR A 116 0.34 -12.48 -2.23
N SER A 117 0.43 -13.77 -1.95
CA SER A 117 0.04 -14.39 -0.69
C SER A 117 1.12 -15.40 -0.25
N THR A 118 1.07 -15.85 1.00
CA THR A 118 2.07 -16.76 1.58
C THR A 118 2.25 -18.04 0.77
N ASN A 119 1.19 -18.53 0.13
CA ASN A 119 1.17 -19.78 -0.64
C ASN A 119 1.03 -19.55 -2.16
N GLY A 120 1.43 -18.38 -2.66
CA GLY A 120 1.44 -18.06 -4.08
C GLY A 120 0.77 -16.71 -4.39
N SER A 121 -0.27 -16.72 -5.21
CA SER A 121 -1.08 -15.53 -5.48
C SER A 121 -2.57 -15.83 -5.37
N GLU A 122 -3.35 -14.85 -4.95
CA GLU A 122 -4.79 -15.00 -4.74
C GLU A 122 -5.57 -13.79 -5.26
N GLY A 123 -6.74 -14.05 -5.86
CA GLY A 123 -7.70 -13.04 -6.33
C GLY A 123 -9.08 -13.38 -5.79
N ASN A 124 -9.29 -13.13 -4.50
CA ASN A 124 -10.47 -13.58 -3.78
C ASN A 124 -11.51 -12.46 -3.64
N PHE A 125 -12.79 -12.80 -3.83
CA PHE A 125 -13.91 -11.96 -3.42
C PHE A 125 -14.53 -12.52 -2.14
N LEU A 126 -14.72 -11.66 -1.15
CA LEU A 126 -15.33 -11.98 0.14
C LEU A 126 -16.61 -11.15 0.26
N PHE A 127 -17.76 -11.78 0.00
CA PHE A 127 -19.07 -11.14 0.10
C PHE A 127 -19.67 -11.46 1.47
N PHE A 128 -19.18 -10.79 2.51
CA PHE A 128 -19.68 -10.94 3.87
C PHE A 128 -20.78 -9.93 4.21
N PRO A 129 -21.73 -10.29 5.10
CA PRO A 129 -22.81 -9.39 5.54
C PRO A 129 -22.35 -8.38 6.60
N PHE A 130 -21.05 -8.31 6.89
CA PHE A 130 -20.44 -7.42 7.89
C PHE A 130 -19.21 -6.72 7.30
N ARG A 131 -18.77 -5.65 7.99
CA ARG A 131 -17.60 -4.88 7.60
C ARG A 131 -16.35 -5.72 7.77
N HIS A 132 -15.56 -5.79 6.71
CA HIS A 132 -14.26 -6.46 6.70
C HIS A 132 -13.32 -5.62 5.86
N TYR A 133 -12.03 -5.80 6.06
CA TYR A 133 -11.02 -4.91 5.51
C TYR A 133 -10.09 -5.67 4.57
N HIS A 134 -9.63 -4.98 3.55
CA HIS A 134 -8.58 -5.48 2.67
C HIS A 134 -7.27 -4.87 3.12
N LEU A 135 -6.32 -5.71 3.52
CA LEU A 135 -4.94 -5.29 3.79
C LEU A 135 -4.11 -5.59 2.55
N LYS A 136 -3.75 -4.55 1.79
CA LYS A 136 -2.82 -4.74 0.67
C LYS A 136 -1.43 -5.05 1.21
N MET A 137 -0.95 -6.24 0.89
CA MET A 137 0.40 -6.69 1.23
C MET A 137 1.46 -6.20 0.23
N GLU A 138 1.12 -5.24 -0.65
CA GLU A 138 2.10 -4.55 -1.50
C GLU A 138 3.27 -4.16 -0.61
N HIS A 139 4.47 -4.64 -0.97
CA HIS A 139 5.64 -4.67 -0.12
C HIS A 139 5.70 -3.42 0.76
N ASN A 140 5.40 -3.59 2.06
CA ASN A 140 5.40 -2.60 3.15
C ASN A 140 6.78 -1.91 3.37
N TYR A 141 7.60 -1.85 2.32
CA TYR A 141 8.98 -1.46 2.25
C TYR A 141 9.25 -0.33 1.26
N MET A 142 8.28 0.07 0.43
CA MET A 142 8.50 1.15 -0.54
C MET A 142 8.06 2.50 0.03
N ASN A 143 9.04 3.22 0.56
CA ASN A 143 8.97 4.62 1.01
C ASN A 143 8.28 4.90 2.35
N THR A 144 8.64 4.17 3.41
CA THR A 144 8.81 4.90 4.68
C THR A 144 9.95 5.89 4.42
N GLY A 145 9.67 7.20 4.34
CA GLY A 145 10.74 8.20 4.36
C GLY A 145 11.73 7.83 5.47
N LYS A 146 13.04 8.04 5.26
CA LYS A 146 14.18 7.56 6.11
C LYS A 146 14.10 7.82 7.62
N ASP A 147 13.02 8.46 8.02
CA ASP A 147 12.83 9.44 9.05
C ASP A 147 11.49 9.21 9.77
N MET A 148 10.75 8.15 9.40
CA MET A 148 9.46 7.74 9.96
C MET A 148 9.56 6.32 10.51
N PRO A 149 9.11 6.05 11.74
CA PRO A 149 9.02 4.69 12.27
C PRO A 149 8.21 3.77 11.35
N LYS A 150 8.73 2.57 11.07
CA LYS A 150 8.09 1.58 10.18
C LYS A 150 6.69 1.15 10.65
N ALA A 151 6.44 1.21 11.96
CA ALA A 151 5.14 0.87 12.55
C ALA A 151 3.99 1.70 11.93
N PHE A 152 4.24 2.96 11.57
CA PHE A 152 3.24 3.86 10.98
C PHE A 152 2.81 3.52 9.54
N SER A 153 3.43 2.51 8.93
CA SER A 153 3.07 2.01 7.60
C SER A 153 2.45 0.62 7.62
N LEU A 154 2.37 -0.05 8.78
CA LEU A 154 1.84 -1.42 8.87
C LEU A 154 0.38 -1.54 8.43
N LEU A 155 -0.44 -0.55 8.79
CA LEU A 155 -1.88 -0.50 8.51
C LEU A 155 -2.22 0.67 7.56
N GLU A 156 -1.26 1.12 6.76
CA GLU A 156 -1.45 2.25 5.83
C GLU A 156 -2.45 1.91 4.72
N PHE A 157 -2.42 0.67 4.23
CA PHE A 157 -3.34 0.14 3.22
C PHE A 157 -4.36 -0.85 3.79
N PHE A 158 -4.72 -0.67 5.06
CA PHE A 158 -5.84 -1.38 5.69
C PHE A 158 -7.11 -0.57 5.46
N ASP A 159 -7.83 -0.90 4.39
CA ASP A 159 -9.00 -0.15 3.92
C ASP A 159 -10.26 -1.01 3.94
N LEU A 160 -11.41 -0.36 4.18
CA LEU A 160 -12.69 -1.05 4.20
C LEU A 160 -12.95 -1.70 2.83
N ASN A 161 -13.29 -2.99 2.82
CA ASN A 161 -13.67 -3.66 1.59
C ASN A 161 -15.12 -3.31 1.22
N TYR A 162 -15.32 -2.67 0.06
CA TYR A 162 -16.64 -2.26 -0.44
C TYR A 162 -17.27 -3.26 -1.42
N GLU A 163 -16.66 -4.43 -1.58
CA GLU A 163 -17.15 -5.47 -2.48
C GLU A 163 -18.53 -5.99 -2.02
N SER A 164 -19.53 -5.79 -2.85
CA SER A 164 -20.91 -6.24 -2.63
C SER A 164 -21.47 -6.80 -3.94
N ILE A 165 -22.35 -7.79 -3.82
CA ILE A 165 -23.01 -8.43 -4.93
C ILE A 165 -24.48 -8.66 -4.58
N GLU A 166 -25.38 -8.46 -5.53
CA GLU A 166 -26.81 -8.73 -5.34
C GLU A 166 -27.10 -10.22 -5.54
N PRO A 167 -28.19 -10.76 -4.97
CA PRO A 167 -28.63 -12.11 -5.30
C PRO A 167 -28.92 -12.26 -6.80
N GLY A 168 -28.48 -13.35 -7.42
CA GLY A 168 -28.74 -13.59 -8.83
C GLY A 168 -27.80 -14.59 -9.48
N ASN A 169 -27.89 -14.66 -10.81
CA ASN A 169 -26.96 -15.41 -11.65
C ASN A 169 -25.84 -14.48 -12.10
N HIS A 170 -24.61 -14.78 -11.68
CA HIS A 170 -23.45 -13.94 -11.97
C HIS A 170 -22.56 -14.59 -13.00
N LEU A 171 -22.28 -13.85 -14.07
CA LEU A 171 -21.24 -14.19 -15.04
C LEU A 171 -19.92 -13.57 -14.58
N PHE A 172 -18.87 -14.37 -14.55
CA PHE A 172 -17.53 -13.88 -14.28
C PHE A 172 -16.48 -14.72 -15.01
N CYS A 173 -15.25 -14.24 -15.06
CA CYS A 173 -14.15 -15.00 -15.64
C CYS A 173 -12.87 -14.89 -14.82
N VAL A 174 -12.00 -15.87 -15.02
CA VAL A 174 -10.59 -15.78 -14.64
C VAL A 174 -9.80 -15.48 -15.91
N TYR A 175 -9.13 -14.34 -15.94
CA TYR A 175 -8.40 -13.80 -17.08
C TYR A 175 -6.90 -13.74 -16.82
N GLN A 176 -6.10 -14.14 -17.80
CA GLN A 176 -4.64 -14.04 -17.74
C GLN A 176 -4.15 -12.86 -18.59
N ASN A 177 -3.58 -11.84 -17.93
CA ASN A 177 -3.06 -10.65 -18.59
C ASN A 177 -1.58 -10.74 -18.99
N ASN A 178 -0.86 -11.81 -18.60
CA ASN A 178 0.54 -12.00 -19.00
C ASN A 178 0.65 -12.43 -20.46
N TRP A 179 1.43 -11.68 -21.23
CA TRP A 179 1.70 -11.99 -22.64
C TRP A 179 2.62 -13.21 -22.81
N ILE A 180 3.50 -13.46 -21.83
CA ILE A 180 4.65 -14.37 -21.94
C ILE A 180 4.39 -15.73 -21.30
N ASN A 181 3.69 -15.77 -20.15
CA ASN A 181 3.55 -16.99 -19.36
C ASN A 181 2.09 -17.44 -19.28
N SER A 182 1.87 -18.75 -19.47
CA SER A 182 0.63 -19.40 -19.05
C SER A 182 0.62 -19.54 -17.53
N GLY A 183 -0.58 -19.54 -16.94
CA GLY A 183 -0.76 -19.69 -15.49
C GLY A 183 -1.67 -20.86 -15.15
N ASN A 184 -1.57 -21.34 -13.92
CA ASN A 184 -2.47 -22.35 -13.38
C ASN A 184 -3.15 -21.82 -12.12
N CYS A 185 -4.47 -21.81 -12.13
CA CYS A 185 -5.26 -21.34 -10.99
C CYS A 185 -6.21 -22.44 -10.53
N ILE A 186 -6.60 -22.39 -9.26
CA ILE A 186 -7.67 -23.18 -8.69
C ILE A 186 -8.75 -22.20 -8.26
N LEU A 187 -9.94 -22.35 -8.84
CA LEU A 187 -11.13 -21.56 -8.50
C LEU A 187 -12.08 -22.42 -7.67
N SER A 188 -12.60 -21.87 -6.59
CA SER A 188 -13.72 -22.46 -5.86
C SER A 188 -14.67 -21.37 -5.38
N CYS A 189 -15.95 -21.73 -5.29
CA CYS A 189 -16.92 -20.90 -4.61
C CYS A 189 -17.43 -21.62 -3.36
N LEU A 190 -17.43 -20.92 -2.24
CA LEU A 190 -17.79 -21.44 -0.94
C LEU A 190 -18.88 -20.56 -0.33
N LYS A 191 -19.74 -21.17 0.47
CA LYS A 191 -20.69 -20.46 1.32
C LYS A 191 -20.31 -20.66 2.77
N VAL A 192 -20.41 -19.60 3.56
CA VAL A 192 -20.25 -19.69 5.00
C VAL A 192 -21.45 -20.46 5.55
N GLN A 193 -21.18 -21.41 6.43
CA GLN A 193 -22.21 -22.25 7.06
C GLN A 193 -22.45 -21.75 8.48
N PRO A 194 -23.65 -21.95 9.05
CA PRO A 194 -23.96 -21.58 10.43
C PRO A 194 -22.99 -22.16 11.47
N CYS A 195 -22.42 -23.35 11.21
CA CYS A 195 -21.44 -23.98 12.09
C CYS A 195 -20.10 -23.22 12.18
N HIS A 196 -19.85 -22.25 11.30
CA HIS A 196 -18.66 -21.40 11.33
C HIS A 196 -18.86 -20.12 12.15
N GLY A 197 -19.99 -19.97 12.86
CA GLY A 197 -20.35 -18.75 13.60
C GLY A 197 -19.25 -18.24 14.54
N ASN A 198 -18.62 -19.12 15.32
CA ASN A 198 -17.54 -18.72 16.24
C ASN A 198 -16.35 -18.07 15.50
N ILE A 199 -15.92 -18.66 14.38
CA ILE A 199 -14.83 -18.12 13.56
C ILE A 199 -15.23 -16.76 12.96
N ILE A 200 -16.49 -16.60 12.56
CA ILE A 200 -16.99 -15.33 12.04
C ILE A 200 -17.00 -14.23 13.10
N GLU A 201 -17.41 -14.54 14.34
CA GLU A 201 -17.34 -13.57 15.43
C GLU A 201 -15.88 -13.23 15.78
N GLU A 202 -14.98 -14.22 15.85
CA GLU A 202 -13.54 -13.96 16.02
C GLU A 202 -12.96 -13.06 14.93
N ILE A 203 -13.37 -13.24 13.67
CA ILE A 203 -12.97 -12.36 12.56
C ILE A 203 -13.50 -10.95 12.78
N LYS A 204 -14.77 -10.78 13.16
CA LYS A 204 -15.34 -9.43 13.40
C LYS A 204 -14.63 -8.70 14.54
N ASP A 205 -14.39 -9.39 15.65
CA ASP A 205 -13.68 -8.83 16.80
C ASP A 205 -12.27 -8.41 16.42
N LEU A 206 -11.57 -9.24 15.63
CA LEU A 206 -10.23 -8.93 15.15
C LEU A 206 -10.21 -7.76 14.17
N GLU A 207 -11.17 -7.68 13.25
CA GLU A 207 -11.30 -6.55 12.31
C GLU A 207 -11.54 -5.23 13.06
N GLU A 208 -12.37 -5.25 14.12
CA GLU A 208 -12.61 -4.09 14.97
C GLU A 208 -11.35 -3.69 15.77
N ASP A 209 -10.63 -4.66 16.35
CA ASP A 209 -9.37 -4.38 17.06
C ASP A 209 -8.31 -3.79 16.13
N ILE A 210 -8.09 -4.37 14.94
CA ILE A 210 -7.12 -3.86 13.96
C ILE A 210 -7.52 -2.44 13.52
N GLN A 211 -8.79 -2.17 13.27
CA GLN A 211 -9.27 -0.83 12.95
C GLN A 211 -9.04 0.18 14.10
N GLY A 212 -9.22 -0.25 15.35
CA GLY A 212 -8.87 0.52 16.53
C GLY A 212 -7.38 0.87 16.57
N LYS A 213 -6.52 -0.13 16.35
CA LYS A 213 -5.05 0.03 16.28
C LYS A 213 -4.60 0.93 15.14
N LYS A 214 -5.24 0.86 13.97
CA LYS A 214 -5.00 1.79 12.86
C LYS A 214 -5.26 3.23 13.28
N THR A 215 -6.39 3.47 13.94
CA THR A 215 -6.77 4.82 14.40
C THR A 215 -5.77 5.37 15.41
N GLU A 216 -5.32 4.55 16.35
CA GLU A 216 -4.26 4.89 17.33
C GLU A 216 -2.93 5.22 16.63
N LEU A 217 -2.49 4.39 15.68
CA LEU A 217 -1.27 4.64 14.90
C LEU A 217 -1.35 5.92 14.06
N ASP A 218 -2.50 6.20 13.45
CA ASP A 218 -2.70 7.40 12.62
C ASP A 218 -2.63 8.68 13.48
N GLN A 219 -3.15 8.65 14.71
CA GLN A 219 -3.03 9.76 15.68
C GLN A 219 -1.57 9.96 16.12
N LEU A 220 -0.88 8.89 16.52
CA LEU A 220 0.52 8.94 16.91
C LEU A 220 1.43 9.40 15.76
N LYS A 221 1.12 9.06 14.51
CA LYS A 221 1.85 9.52 13.32
C LYS A 221 1.76 11.04 13.16
N VAL A 222 0.62 11.65 13.51
CA VAL A 222 0.45 13.11 13.52
C VAL A 222 1.29 13.75 14.61
N GLU A 223 1.16 13.27 15.86
CA GLU A 223 1.93 13.78 17.01
C GLU A 223 3.45 13.67 16.79
N TYR A 224 3.91 12.54 16.25
CA TYR A 224 5.32 12.32 15.92
C TYR A 224 5.86 13.38 14.95
N LYS A 225 5.10 13.71 13.90
CA LYS A 225 5.50 14.74 12.92
C LYS A 225 5.62 16.11 13.58
N GLU A 226 4.68 16.49 14.44
CA GLU A 226 4.71 17.77 15.15
C GLU A 226 5.89 17.89 16.12
N VAL A 227 6.16 16.84 16.89
CA VAL A 227 7.28 16.81 17.84
C VAL A 227 8.61 16.85 17.09
N LYS A 228 8.71 16.12 15.97
CA LYS A 228 9.91 16.10 15.14
C LYS A 228 10.22 17.48 14.56
N GLU A 229 9.21 18.17 14.02
CA GLU A 229 9.38 19.53 13.52
C GLU A 229 9.86 20.50 14.63
N LYS A 230 9.28 20.39 15.84
CA LYS A 230 9.73 21.18 17.00
C LYS A 230 11.19 20.88 17.37
N TYR A 231 11.58 19.62 17.37
CA TYR A 231 12.95 19.19 17.66
C TYR A 231 13.95 19.74 16.62
N GLU A 232 13.65 19.62 15.33
CA GLU A 232 14.49 20.16 14.25
C GLU A 232 14.64 21.69 14.34
N ASN A 233 13.55 22.39 14.68
CA ASN A 233 13.57 23.83 14.92
C ASN A 233 14.47 24.23 16.11
N ILE A 234 14.46 23.45 17.20
CA ILE A 234 15.33 23.69 18.35
C ILE A 234 16.79 23.43 17.99
N LEU A 235 17.09 22.33 17.30
CA LEU A 235 18.44 22.02 16.82
C LEU A 235 19.00 23.14 15.95
N ASN A 236 18.21 23.66 15.01
CA ASN A 236 18.61 24.77 14.16
C ASN A 236 18.93 26.03 14.99
N LYS A 237 18.10 26.37 15.98
CA LYS A 237 18.35 27.51 16.87
C LYS A 237 19.64 27.35 17.67
N VAL A 238 19.89 26.17 18.24
CA VAL A 238 21.13 25.86 18.97
C VAL A 238 22.34 25.98 18.04
N HIS A 239 22.25 25.43 16.84
CA HIS A 239 23.30 25.52 15.83
C HIS A 239 23.62 26.98 15.46
N THR A 240 22.60 27.83 15.31
CA THR A 240 22.78 29.27 15.03
C THR A 240 23.32 30.06 16.23
N LEU A 241 22.90 29.74 17.45
CA LEU A 241 23.33 30.45 18.67
C LEU A 241 24.78 30.12 19.07
N THR A 242 25.23 28.90 18.79
CA THR A 242 26.53 28.40 19.25
C THR A 242 27.72 29.27 18.80
N PRO A 243 27.85 29.66 17.51
CA PRO A 243 28.93 30.56 17.07
C PRO A 243 28.91 31.92 17.77
N ALA A 244 27.73 32.52 17.93
CA ALA A 244 27.60 33.82 18.58
C ALA A 244 28.02 33.76 20.06
N VAL A 245 27.66 32.68 20.77
CA VAL A 245 28.10 32.47 22.16
C VAL A 245 29.62 32.27 22.21
N ASN A 246 30.18 31.46 21.32
CA ASN A 246 31.63 31.24 21.25
C ASN A 246 32.42 32.53 20.98
N GLU A 247 31.91 33.40 20.10
CA GLU A 247 32.49 34.71 19.85
C GLU A 247 32.47 35.58 21.11
N ARG A 248 31.35 35.65 21.83
CA ARG A 248 31.25 36.39 23.10
C ARG A 248 32.22 35.88 24.16
N ILE A 249 32.40 34.55 24.25
CA ILE A 249 33.37 33.93 25.15
C ILE A 249 34.79 34.37 24.77
N SER A 250 35.14 34.34 23.47
CA SER A 250 36.45 34.79 22.98
C SER A 250 36.70 36.25 23.29
N THR A 251 35.79 37.15 22.91
CA THR A 251 35.91 38.59 23.18
C THR A 251 36.06 38.88 24.67
N ARG A 252 35.32 38.16 25.52
CA ARG A 252 35.46 38.28 26.97
C ARG A 252 36.88 37.96 27.42
N LEU A 253 37.46 36.84 26.95
CA LEU A 253 38.83 36.45 27.30
C LEU A 253 39.84 37.51 26.84
N ASP A 254 39.71 38.02 25.63
CA ASP A 254 40.58 39.06 25.09
C ASP A 254 40.54 40.35 25.94
N LEU A 255 39.35 40.78 26.37
CA LEU A 255 39.19 41.94 27.25
C LEU A 255 39.87 41.75 28.62
N TYR A 256 39.79 40.56 29.23
CA TYR A 256 40.51 40.29 30.48
C TYR A 256 42.03 40.35 30.27
N HIS A 257 42.54 39.80 29.15
CA HIS A 257 43.96 39.86 28.82
C HIS A 257 44.44 41.30 28.59
N GLN A 258 43.63 42.11 27.91
CA GLN A 258 43.92 43.53 27.72
C GLN A 258 43.99 44.26 29.06
N LEU A 259 42.99 44.09 29.94
CA LEU A 259 42.96 44.68 31.27
C LEU A 259 44.20 44.31 32.10
N PHE A 260 44.58 43.04 32.11
CA PHE A 260 45.78 42.60 32.84
C PHE A 260 47.06 43.25 32.33
N SER A 261 47.16 43.47 31.01
CA SER A 261 48.30 44.16 30.41
C SER A 261 48.31 45.64 30.82
N GLU A 262 47.17 46.32 30.73
CA GLU A 262 47.03 47.74 31.14
C GLU A 262 47.35 47.95 32.62
N CYS A 263 46.92 47.04 33.51
CA CYS A 263 47.24 47.09 34.94
C CYS A 263 48.73 46.85 35.25
N LYS A 264 49.45 46.10 34.41
CA LYS A 264 50.91 45.92 34.54
C LYS A 264 51.68 47.14 34.06
N GLU A 265 51.16 47.82 33.05
CA GLU A 265 51.78 49.03 32.48
C GLU A 265 51.49 50.30 33.28
N THR A 266 50.58 50.27 34.26
CA THR A 266 50.38 51.38 35.20
C THR A 266 51.50 51.34 36.25
N PRO A 267 52.46 52.29 36.24
CA PRO A 267 53.51 52.30 37.24
C PRO A 267 52.92 52.81 38.56
N ILE A 268 52.50 51.90 39.45
CA ILE A 268 52.61 52.20 40.88
C ILE A 268 54.11 52.17 41.14
N GLY A 269 54.69 53.33 41.41
CA GLY A 269 56.13 53.51 41.47
C GLY A 269 56.86 52.36 42.16
N GLY A 270 57.77 51.72 41.42
CA GLY A 270 58.83 50.90 41.99
C GLY A 270 58.89 49.44 41.53
N VAL A 271 59.95 49.16 40.77
CA VAL A 271 60.65 47.88 40.55
C VAL A 271 60.08 46.95 39.46
N ILE A 272 60.91 46.85 38.40
CA ILE A 272 60.80 45.97 37.24
C ILE A 272 61.08 44.51 37.65
N SER A 273 60.28 43.58 37.14
CA SER A 273 60.67 42.16 37.01
C SER A 273 60.14 41.62 35.69
N GLU A 274 61.07 41.21 34.82
CA GLU A 274 60.78 40.47 33.58
C GLU A 274 60.17 39.11 33.89
N TYR A 275 59.06 38.79 33.24
CA TYR A 275 58.63 37.41 33.05
C TYR A 275 58.07 37.22 31.63
N ASP A 276 58.80 36.42 30.85
CA ASP A 276 58.45 35.99 29.49
C ASP A 276 57.23 35.05 29.54
N SER A 277 56.13 35.43 28.89
CA SER A 277 54.97 34.58 28.70
C SER A 277 54.67 34.37 27.21
N ARG A 278 55.67 33.91 26.47
CA ARG A 278 55.46 33.22 25.19
C ARG A 278 55.14 31.74 25.46
N GLY A 279 53.86 31.38 25.36
CA GLY A 279 53.50 29.99 25.04
C GLY A 279 52.48 29.29 25.94
N VAL A 280 51.25 29.78 26.01
CA VAL A 280 50.07 28.95 26.30
C VAL A 280 48.93 29.71 25.62
N PHE A 281 48.39 29.35 24.46
CA PHE A 281 47.21 28.51 24.33
C PHE A 281 46.97 28.28 22.84
N LYS A 282 47.60 27.24 22.26
CA LYS A 282 47.23 26.72 20.94
C LYS A 282 46.33 25.47 21.00
N ASN A 283 45.93 25.03 22.21
CA ASN A 283 45.38 23.68 22.40
C ASN A 283 43.99 23.57 23.08
N ILE A 284 43.24 24.66 23.27
CA ILE A 284 41.88 24.54 23.85
C ILE A 284 40.78 24.42 22.79
N PHE A 285 41.04 24.78 21.53
CA PHE A 285 40.05 24.74 20.46
C PHE A 285 39.87 23.37 19.76
N SER A 286 40.56 22.31 20.20
CA SER A 286 40.51 21.00 19.52
C SER A 286 39.57 19.97 20.14
N THR A 287 38.85 20.27 21.23
CA THR A 287 38.09 19.22 21.97
C THR A 287 36.57 19.27 21.83
N PHE A 288 36.01 20.04 20.90
CA PHE A 288 34.58 19.94 20.55
C PHE A 288 34.38 19.57 19.07
N LYS A 289 34.90 18.40 18.70
CA LYS A 289 34.34 17.57 17.63
C LYS A 289 33.91 16.24 18.23
N GLY A 290 32.65 16.14 18.64
CA GLY A 290 31.91 14.87 18.76
C GLY A 290 30.80 14.94 17.71
N SER A 291 30.68 13.93 16.83
CA SER A 291 29.89 12.70 17.05
C SER A 291 28.39 12.98 16.99
#